data_AF-A0A8J7GP01-F1
#
_entry.id   AF-A0A8J7GP01-F1
#
_cell.length_a   1.000
_cell.length_b   1.000
_cell.length_c   1.000
_cell.angle_alpha   90.00
_cell.angle_beta   90.00
_cell.angle_gamma   90.00
#
_symmetry.space_group_name_H-M   'P 1'
#
loop_
_entity.id
_entity.type
_entity.pdbx_description
1 polymer ?
#
loop_
_entity_poly.entity_id
_entity_poly.type
_entity_poly.pdbx_seq_one_letter_code
_entity_poly.pdbx_strand_id
1 'polypeptide(L)'
;MKNQADIILRSGTPAYSVATRLRDELGFAWRRDAGRHLFLERRAFTDPSITVGIGMADYRWEMDGLDLGYDILIWVNVRGVRGEREDAEAEALFAEMCHCLGYPAVLSDEGTPLLAWSPEQGARRFPPGTSGTERDRDLWADYAYPQVPAEVRIADGDVLGQLYARILADPDSDDLRLAYADAVADELPDYAELIRLQVEYTVLRRAGDPIDQDRWQRMRQLERAVQGDIAPRNGTPLPRPGQMGENRQVKRGFIELVAVDADFFFRNADRMIAGIPLRGVYLSGITEENVGRLAAIPQLSRLRGLALWGCPIGDAGLRTFLSSPYLTRLRWLNLEKTGITVAGVEALAASEALPELGYVTLDRDLNVNPELHFDWADTFADLSESHLGQQLARRYDRAWLRWRPKYYDSLGWDPRFDEV
;
A
#
# COMPACT_ATOMS: atom_id res chain seq x y z
N MET A 1 3.92 21.47 -35.10
CA MET A 1 2.67 20.73 -34.96
C MET A 1 3.07 19.27 -34.82
N LYS A 2 3.06 18.78 -33.57
CA LYS A 2 3.52 17.43 -33.22
C LYS A 2 2.27 16.57 -33.10
N ASN A 3 1.91 15.85 -34.16
CA ASN A 3 1.02 14.70 -34.04
C ASN A 3 1.81 13.66 -33.24
N GLN A 4 1.62 13.61 -31.93
CA GLN A 4 2.30 12.65 -31.10
C GLN A 4 1.23 11.87 -30.37
N ALA A 5 1.02 10.63 -30.81
CA ALA A 5 0.14 9.72 -30.09
C ALA A 5 0.73 9.47 -28.71
N ASP A 6 -0.12 9.64 -27.69
CA ASP A 6 0.24 9.55 -26.29
C ASP A 6 -0.44 8.32 -25.70
N ILE A 7 0.36 7.41 -25.17
CA ILE A 7 -0.13 6.25 -24.43
C ILE A 7 -0.03 6.59 -22.94
N ILE A 8 -1.16 6.57 -22.26
CA ILE A 8 -1.23 6.65 -20.80
C ILE A 8 -1.30 5.22 -20.29
N LEU A 9 -0.18 4.74 -19.73
CA LEU A 9 -0.09 3.43 -19.13
C LEU A 9 -0.42 3.53 -17.64
N ARG A 10 -1.45 2.81 -17.20
CA ARG A 10 -1.85 2.73 -15.80
C ARG A 10 -1.10 1.56 -15.15
N SER A 11 0.11 1.84 -14.68
CA SER A 11 1.06 0.82 -14.22
C SER A 11 1.20 0.78 -12.70
N GLY A 12 1.59 -0.39 -12.20
CA GLY A 12 1.93 -0.58 -10.80
C GLY A 12 3.37 -0.26 -10.42
N THR A 13 4.20 0.08 -11.40
CA THR A 13 5.66 0.10 -11.27
C THR A 13 6.23 1.36 -11.95
N PRO A 14 7.35 1.91 -11.48
CA PRO A 14 7.95 3.11 -12.09
C PRO A 14 8.30 2.95 -13.57
N ALA A 15 8.39 4.06 -14.32
CA ALA A 15 8.73 4.08 -15.75
C ALA A 15 9.99 3.28 -16.10
N TYR A 16 10.99 3.25 -15.22
CA TYR A 16 12.23 2.49 -15.43
C TYR A 16 12.03 0.98 -15.51
N SER A 17 11.17 0.43 -14.64
CA SER A 17 10.85 -1.01 -14.65
C SER A 17 10.11 -1.40 -15.92
N VAL A 18 9.16 -0.56 -16.34
CA VAL A 18 8.42 -0.76 -17.60
C VAL A 18 9.35 -0.67 -18.80
N ALA A 19 10.22 0.34 -18.87
CA ALA A 19 11.20 0.50 -19.95
C ALA A 19 12.14 -0.71 -20.07
N THR A 20 12.61 -1.22 -18.93
CA THR A 20 13.46 -2.42 -18.87
C THR A 20 12.74 -3.64 -19.45
N ARG A 21 11.47 -3.82 -19.10
CA ARG A 21 10.65 -4.93 -19.62
C ARG A 21 10.39 -4.80 -21.13
N LEU A 22 10.08 -3.60 -21.62
CA LEU A 22 9.92 -3.35 -23.06
C LEU A 22 11.21 -3.63 -23.84
N ARG A 23 12.37 -3.31 -23.27
CA ARG A 23 13.70 -3.66 -23.84
C ARG A 23 13.86 -5.17 -23.94
N ASP A 24 13.60 -5.88 -22.84
CA ASP A 24 13.90 -7.31 -22.73
C ASP A 24 12.91 -8.19 -23.50
N GLU A 25 11.63 -7.80 -23.55
CA GLU A 25 10.56 -8.60 -24.16
C GLU A 25 10.16 -8.15 -25.57
N LEU A 26 10.24 -6.85 -25.90
CA LEU A 26 9.81 -6.30 -27.19
C LEU A 26 10.96 -5.79 -28.07
N GLY A 27 12.21 -6.10 -27.71
CA GLY A 27 13.38 -5.81 -28.55
C GLY A 27 13.68 -4.32 -28.71
N PHE A 28 13.23 -3.49 -27.77
CA PHE A 28 13.63 -2.08 -27.70
C PHE A 28 15.10 -1.94 -27.29
N ALA A 29 15.75 -0.86 -27.74
CA ALA A 29 17.09 -0.49 -27.33
C ALA A 29 17.11 0.88 -26.64
N TRP A 30 18.00 1.05 -25.66
CA TRP A 30 18.21 2.34 -25.00
C TRP A 30 18.80 3.37 -25.96
N ARG A 31 18.13 4.52 -26.07
CA ARG A 31 18.60 5.65 -26.90
C ARG A 31 19.18 6.78 -26.05
N ARG A 32 18.53 7.10 -24.92
CA ARG A 32 18.97 8.13 -23.98
C ARG A 32 18.29 7.93 -22.63
N ASP A 33 19.06 8.12 -21.56
CA ASP A 33 18.57 8.29 -20.19
C ASP A 33 18.89 9.73 -19.74
N ALA A 34 17.86 10.50 -19.41
CA ALA A 34 17.98 11.86 -18.89
C ALA A 34 17.40 11.98 -17.47
N GLY A 35 17.39 10.89 -16.71
CA GLY A 35 16.86 10.82 -15.34
C GLY A 35 15.33 10.78 -15.30
N ARG A 36 14.65 11.87 -15.66
CA ARG A 36 13.17 11.97 -15.62
C ARG A 36 12.45 11.50 -16.89
N HIS A 37 13.19 11.32 -17.98
CA HIS A 37 12.66 10.90 -19.26
C HIS A 37 13.54 9.78 -19.83
N LEU A 38 12.91 8.64 -20.08
CA LEU A 38 13.53 7.44 -20.64
C LEU A 38 13.20 7.36 -22.13
N PHE A 39 14.20 7.10 -22.97
CA PHE A 39 13.98 7.00 -24.42
C PHE A 39 14.46 5.65 -24.94
N LEU A 40 13.54 4.92 -25.56
CA LEU A 40 13.80 3.66 -26.24
C LEU A 40 13.46 3.76 -27.73
N GLU A 41 14.12 2.97 -28.56
CA GLU A 41 13.78 2.86 -29.97
C GLU A 41 13.95 1.43 -30.49
N ARG A 42 13.19 1.10 -31.54
CA ARG A 42 13.37 -0.11 -32.34
C ARG A 42 12.89 0.09 -33.77
N ARG A 43 13.08 -0.91 -34.63
CA ARG A 43 12.42 -0.99 -35.93
C ARG A 43 11.00 -1.53 -35.77
N ALA A 44 10.06 -1.00 -36.55
CA ALA A 44 8.71 -1.55 -36.57
C ALA A 44 8.74 -2.99 -37.09
N PHE A 45 7.87 -3.85 -36.54
CA PHE A 45 7.78 -5.25 -36.99
C PHE A 45 7.08 -5.37 -38.35
N THR A 46 6.14 -4.47 -38.62
CA THR A 46 5.37 -4.35 -39.86
C THR A 46 6.24 -3.93 -41.05
N ASP A 47 7.16 -2.99 -40.84
CA ASP A 47 8.06 -2.45 -41.85
C ASP A 47 9.40 -2.02 -41.21
N PRO A 48 10.50 -2.77 -41.42
CA PRO A 48 11.81 -2.46 -40.83
C PRO A 48 12.41 -1.12 -41.28
N SER A 49 11.88 -0.49 -42.34
CA SER A 49 12.31 0.86 -42.74
C SER A 49 11.81 1.94 -41.77
N ILE A 50 10.77 1.65 -40.99
CA ILE A 50 10.17 2.54 -40.00
C ILE A 50 10.91 2.38 -38.66
N THR A 51 11.22 3.51 -38.02
CA THR A 51 11.74 3.53 -36.65
C THR A 51 10.63 3.99 -35.72
N VAL A 52 10.41 3.22 -34.65
CA VAL A 52 9.47 3.55 -33.59
C VAL A 52 10.28 3.89 -32.34
N GLY A 53 10.16 5.14 -31.90
CA GLY A 53 10.74 5.62 -30.65
C GLY A 53 9.66 5.85 -29.62
N ILE A 54 9.94 5.51 -28.37
CA ILE A 54 9.10 5.87 -27.22
C ILE A 54 9.91 6.72 -26.26
N GLY A 55 9.33 7.85 -25.85
CA GLY A 55 9.76 8.55 -24.64
C GLY A 55 8.82 8.18 -23.51
N MET A 56 9.32 7.98 -22.30
CA MET A 56 8.51 7.63 -21.14
C MET A 56 8.89 8.53 -19.98
N ALA A 57 7.89 8.97 -19.23
CA ALA A 57 8.11 9.57 -17.92
C ALA A 57 6.99 9.22 -16.97
N ASP A 58 7.32 9.21 -15.68
CA ASP A 58 6.31 9.25 -14.64
C ASP A 58 5.53 10.57 -14.80
N TYR A 59 4.24 10.43 -15.01
CA TYR A 59 3.34 11.53 -15.31
C TYR A 59 2.30 11.69 -14.19
N ARG A 60 1.80 12.91 -14.07
CA ARG A 60 0.81 13.29 -13.07
C ARG A 60 -0.48 13.59 -13.80
N TRP A 61 -1.38 12.62 -13.82
CA TRP A 61 -2.77 12.84 -14.19
C TRP A 61 -3.59 12.87 -12.91
N GLU A 62 -3.94 14.07 -12.46
CA GLU A 62 -4.90 14.25 -11.38
C GLU A 62 -6.28 14.43 -12.03
N MET A 63 -7.14 13.43 -11.89
CA MET A 63 -8.58 13.56 -12.18
C MET A 63 -9.33 13.62 -10.86
N ASP A 64 -9.91 14.77 -10.53
CA ASP A 64 -10.82 14.95 -9.39
C ASP A 64 -10.33 14.36 -8.05
N GLY A 65 -9.02 14.42 -7.78
CA GLY A 65 -8.41 13.89 -6.56
C GLY A 65 -8.32 12.35 -6.48
N LEU A 66 -8.66 11.64 -7.55
CA LEU A 66 -8.46 10.21 -7.73
C LEU A 66 -7.13 9.97 -8.44
N ASP A 67 -6.12 9.53 -7.71
CA ASP A 67 -4.88 9.00 -8.29
C ASP A 67 -4.87 7.48 -8.10
N LEU A 68 -4.83 6.78 -9.22
CA LEU A 68 -5.10 5.36 -9.32
C LEU A 68 -3.79 4.54 -9.26
N GLY A 69 -2.60 5.18 -9.31
CA GLY A 69 -1.24 4.61 -9.19
C GLY A 69 -0.26 5.23 -10.20
N TYR A 70 0.81 4.55 -10.65
CA TYR A 70 1.79 5.17 -11.56
C TYR A 70 1.23 5.34 -12.97
N ASP A 71 0.96 6.58 -13.34
CA ASP A 71 0.67 6.93 -14.73
C ASP A 71 1.99 7.17 -15.44
N ILE A 72 2.34 6.31 -16.38
CA ILE A 72 3.47 6.55 -17.26
C ILE A 72 2.91 7.14 -18.53
N LEU A 73 3.31 8.37 -18.84
CA LEU A 73 3.05 8.96 -20.14
C LEU A 73 4.13 8.48 -21.10
N ILE A 74 3.68 7.86 -22.18
CA ILE A 74 4.53 7.31 -23.22
C ILE A 74 4.24 8.08 -24.51
N TRP A 75 5.18 8.92 -24.90
CA TRP A 75 5.12 9.65 -26.15
C TRP A 75 5.63 8.75 -27.28
N VAL A 76 4.76 8.40 -28.22
CA VAL A 76 5.13 7.58 -29.38
C VAL A 76 5.69 8.49 -30.48
N ASN A 77 6.78 8.07 -31.13
CA ASN A 77 7.40 8.78 -32.24
C ASN A 77 7.65 7.81 -33.39
N VAL A 78 6.82 7.87 -34.43
CA VAL A 78 6.97 7.04 -35.63
C VAL A 78 7.74 7.84 -36.68
N ARG A 79 8.84 7.28 -37.20
CA ARG A 79 9.68 7.92 -38.22
C ARG A 79 9.72 7.09 -39.48
N GLY A 80 9.56 7.77 -40.63
CA GLY A 80 9.58 7.15 -41.96
C GLY A 80 8.21 7.13 -42.64
N VAL A 81 7.14 7.39 -41.91
CA VAL A 81 5.74 7.48 -42.40
C VAL A 81 5.02 8.67 -41.76
N ARG A 82 3.82 9.02 -42.27
CA ARG A 82 2.93 10.08 -41.75
C ARG A 82 1.46 9.75 -41.99
N GLY A 83 0.56 10.39 -41.24
CA GLY A 83 -0.89 10.28 -41.42
C GLY A 83 -1.43 8.92 -41.00
N GLU A 84 -2.39 8.36 -41.74
CA GLU A 84 -3.03 7.07 -41.41
C GLU A 84 -2.04 5.92 -41.14
N ARG A 85 -0.89 5.95 -41.84
CA ARG A 85 0.15 4.93 -41.69
C ARG A 85 0.99 5.11 -40.42
N GLU A 86 1.11 6.33 -39.91
CA GLU A 86 1.70 6.62 -38.60
C GLU A 86 0.75 6.22 -37.47
N ASP A 87 -0.55 6.49 -37.63
CA ASP A 87 -1.58 6.09 -36.66
C ASP A 87 -1.66 4.57 -36.52
N ALA A 88 -1.66 3.84 -37.64
CA ALA A 88 -1.66 2.38 -37.65
C ALA A 88 -0.45 1.77 -36.92
N GLU A 89 0.73 2.37 -37.06
CA GLU A 89 1.94 1.94 -36.34
C GLU A 89 1.84 2.22 -34.83
N ALA A 90 1.25 3.36 -34.45
CA ALA A 90 1.02 3.68 -33.04
C ALA A 90 0.01 2.72 -32.39
N GLU A 91 -1.07 2.37 -33.11
CA GLU A 91 -2.05 1.39 -32.63
C GLU A 91 -1.47 -0.03 -32.51
N ALA A 92 -0.66 -0.45 -33.48
CA ALA A 92 0.03 -1.74 -33.43
C ALA A 92 0.99 -1.81 -32.23
N LEU A 93 1.79 -0.75 -32.04
CA LEU A 93 2.66 -0.64 -30.87
C LEU A 93 1.86 -0.70 -29.57
N PHE A 94 0.76 0.05 -29.47
CA PHE A 94 -0.10 0.07 -28.30
C PHE A 94 -0.60 -1.35 -27.96
N ALA A 95 -1.11 -2.08 -28.95
CA ALA A 95 -1.58 -3.44 -28.76
C ALA A 95 -0.46 -4.39 -28.28
N GLU A 96 0.73 -4.33 -28.87
CA GLU A 96 1.88 -5.15 -28.48
C GLU A 96 2.34 -4.85 -27.04
N MET A 97 2.47 -3.57 -26.71
CA MET A 97 2.85 -3.12 -25.37
C MET A 97 1.86 -3.59 -24.31
N CYS A 98 0.56 -3.47 -24.59
CA CYS A 98 -0.48 -3.91 -23.69
C CYS A 98 -0.39 -5.41 -23.39
N HIS A 99 -0.20 -6.25 -24.42
CA HIS A 99 -0.06 -7.71 -24.23
C HIS A 99 1.22 -8.10 -23.49
N CYS A 100 2.33 -7.42 -23.75
CA CYS A 100 3.58 -7.65 -23.03
C CYS A 100 3.45 -7.24 -21.56
N LEU A 101 3.02 -6.01 -21.32
CA LEU A 101 3.04 -5.42 -19.98
C LEU A 101 1.92 -5.95 -19.08
N GLY A 102 0.76 -6.26 -19.66
CA GLY A 102 -0.41 -6.70 -18.90
C GLY A 102 -1.03 -5.59 -18.04
N TYR A 103 -0.73 -4.32 -18.33
CA TYR A 103 -1.31 -3.17 -17.65
C TYR A 103 -2.38 -2.52 -18.51
N PRO A 104 -3.47 -2.01 -17.91
CA PRO A 104 -4.41 -1.18 -18.63
C PRO A 104 -3.74 0.07 -19.18
N ALA A 105 -4.12 0.42 -20.39
CA ALA A 105 -3.55 1.55 -21.09
C ALA A 105 -4.62 2.23 -21.94
N VAL A 106 -4.42 3.52 -22.16
CA VAL A 106 -5.24 4.32 -23.07
C VAL A 106 -4.32 4.94 -24.11
N LEU A 107 -4.63 4.72 -25.38
CA LEU A 107 -4.06 5.46 -26.49
C LEU A 107 -4.90 6.73 -26.69
N SER A 108 -4.24 7.87 -26.77
CA SER A 108 -4.87 9.16 -26.99
C SER A 108 -4.16 9.96 -28.07
N ASP A 109 -4.92 10.82 -28.73
CA ASP A 109 -4.42 11.81 -29.68
C ASP A 109 -4.77 13.21 -29.16
N GLU A 110 -3.75 14.01 -28.87
CA GLU A 110 -3.86 15.34 -28.23
C GLU A 110 -4.79 15.35 -27.00
N GLY A 111 -4.76 14.28 -26.20
CA GLY A 111 -5.58 14.10 -24.99
C GLY A 111 -7.00 13.57 -25.24
N THR A 112 -7.39 13.31 -26.49
CA THR A 112 -8.65 12.64 -26.84
C THR A 112 -8.46 11.12 -26.80
N PRO A 113 -9.18 10.38 -25.94
CA PRO A 113 -9.08 8.92 -25.89
C PRO A 113 -9.54 8.27 -27.20
N LEU A 114 -8.72 7.38 -27.76
CA LEU A 114 -9.01 6.64 -28.99
C LEU A 114 -9.28 5.16 -28.71
N LEU A 115 -8.34 4.51 -28.02
CA LEU A 115 -8.38 3.09 -27.70
C LEU A 115 -8.06 2.91 -26.21
N ALA A 116 -8.70 1.93 -25.59
CA ALA A 116 -8.32 1.42 -24.30
C ALA A 116 -8.06 -0.08 -24.38
N TRP A 117 -7.26 -0.58 -23.46
CA TRP A 117 -7.02 -2.01 -23.30
C TRP A 117 -6.96 -2.36 -21.81
N SER A 118 -7.46 -3.52 -21.43
CA SER A 118 -7.21 -4.16 -20.14
C SER A 118 -7.03 -5.67 -20.31
N PRO A 119 -6.36 -6.36 -19.36
CA PRO A 119 -6.23 -7.81 -19.40
C PRO A 119 -7.57 -8.55 -19.42
N GLU A 120 -8.59 -8.01 -18.74
CA GLU A 120 -9.89 -8.65 -18.57
C GLU A 120 -10.82 -8.42 -19.77
N GLN A 121 -10.76 -7.24 -20.40
CA GLN A 121 -11.70 -6.85 -21.45
C GLN A 121 -11.09 -6.80 -22.85
N GLY A 122 -9.76 -6.85 -22.97
CA GLY A 122 -9.07 -6.67 -24.24
C GLY A 122 -9.16 -5.23 -24.76
N ALA A 123 -8.95 -5.05 -26.08
CA ALA A 123 -8.97 -3.73 -26.70
C ALA A 123 -10.40 -3.25 -27.00
N ARG A 124 -10.69 -1.98 -26.69
CA ARG A 124 -11.93 -1.31 -27.05
C ARG A 124 -11.65 0.07 -27.63
N ARG A 125 -12.39 0.43 -28.67
CA ARG A 125 -12.36 1.76 -29.28
C ARG A 125 -13.42 2.66 -28.66
N PHE A 126 -13.04 3.88 -28.31
CA PHE A 126 -13.98 4.86 -27.79
C PHE A 126 -14.81 5.49 -28.90
N PRO A 127 -16.08 5.86 -28.62
CA PRO A 127 -16.87 6.68 -29.54
C PRO A 127 -16.15 8.01 -29.85
N PRO A 128 -16.27 8.54 -31.07
CA PRO A 128 -15.76 9.86 -31.41
C PRO A 128 -16.30 10.95 -30.47
N GLY A 129 -15.43 11.84 -29.99
CA GLY A 129 -15.81 12.92 -29.07
C GLY A 129 -15.90 12.52 -27.59
N THR A 130 -15.54 11.29 -27.25
CA THR A 130 -15.35 10.87 -25.85
C THR A 130 -14.30 11.77 -25.20
N SER A 131 -14.65 12.33 -24.06
CA SER A 131 -13.74 13.09 -23.21
C SER A 131 -13.08 12.18 -22.18
N GLY A 132 -11.84 12.49 -21.79
CA GLY A 132 -11.21 11.85 -20.64
C GLY A 132 -11.74 12.39 -19.29
N THR A 133 -12.97 12.89 -19.22
CA THR A 133 -13.53 13.53 -18.01
C THR A 133 -14.61 12.67 -17.36
N GLU A 134 -15.12 13.09 -16.19
CA GLU A 134 -16.20 12.41 -15.47
C GLU A 134 -17.48 12.28 -16.32
N ARG A 135 -17.69 13.19 -17.28
CA ARG A 135 -18.84 13.16 -18.21
C ARG A 135 -18.99 11.80 -18.91
N ASP A 136 -17.86 11.18 -19.28
CA ASP A 136 -17.83 9.93 -20.03
C ASP A 136 -17.24 8.78 -19.21
N ARG A 137 -17.27 8.90 -17.87
CA ARG A 137 -16.68 7.94 -16.93
C ARG A 137 -17.11 6.51 -17.19
N ASP A 138 -18.39 6.28 -17.44
CA ASP A 138 -18.94 4.93 -17.68
C ASP A 138 -18.35 4.25 -18.93
N LEU A 139 -17.77 5.02 -19.87
CA LEU A 139 -17.13 4.45 -21.04
C LEU A 139 -15.74 3.90 -20.72
N TRP A 140 -15.00 4.57 -19.84
CA TRP A 140 -13.61 4.25 -19.54
C TRP A 140 -13.36 3.65 -18.15
N ALA A 141 -14.35 3.64 -17.25
CA ALA A 141 -14.24 3.11 -15.88
C ALA A 141 -13.76 1.66 -15.82
N ASP A 142 -14.21 0.84 -16.77
CA ASP A 142 -13.83 -0.56 -16.90
C ASP A 142 -12.38 -0.76 -17.39
N TYR A 143 -11.81 0.27 -17.99
CA TYR A 143 -10.40 0.35 -18.40
C TYR A 143 -9.59 1.23 -17.43
N ALA A 144 -10.25 1.77 -16.41
CA ALA A 144 -9.63 2.55 -15.35
C ALA A 144 -9.08 1.60 -14.31
N TYR A 145 -7.78 1.36 -14.40
CA TYR A 145 -7.02 0.47 -13.52
C TYR A 145 -7.46 -1.01 -13.59
N PRO A 146 -6.53 -1.97 -13.48
CA PRO A 146 -6.93 -3.36 -13.46
C PRO A 146 -7.61 -3.62 -12.12
N GLN A 147 -8.71 -4.37 -12.15
CA GLN A 147 -9.11 -5.13 -10.97
C GLN A 147 -7.89 -5.95 -10.57
N VAL A 148 -7.52 -5.99 -9.28
CA VAL A 148 -6.38 -6.79 -8.82
C VAL A 148 -6.55 -8.20 -9.41
N PRO A 149 -5.62 -8.67 -10.28
CA PRO A 149 -5.77 -10.00 -10.82
C PRO A 149 -5.82 -10.97 -9.64
N ALA A 150 -6.81 -11.88 -9.65
CA ALA A 150 -7.02 -12.82 -8.56
C ALA A 150 -5.76 -13.63 -8.22
N GLU A 151 -4.85 -13.77 -9.20
CA GLU A 151 -3.53 -14.37 -9.06
C GLU A 151 -2.45 -13.50 -9.70
N VAL A 152 -1.46 -13.12 -8.89
CA VAL A 152 -0.23 -12.53 -9.36
C VAL A 152 0.64 -13.63 -9.98
N ARG A 153 0.92 -13.56 -11.29
CA ARG A 153 1.83 -14.50 -11.96
C ARG A 153 3.27 -14.06 -11.80
N ILE A 154 4.04 -14.83 -11.04
CA ILE A 154 5.47 -14.63 -10.83
C ILE A 154 6.18 -15.66 -11.69
N ALA A 155 7.14 -15.22 -12.52
CA ALA A 155 7.89 -16.14 -13.37
C ALA A 155 8.69 -17.14 -12.51
N ASP A 156 8.80 -18.39 -12.95
CA ASP A 156 9.52 -19.45 -12.22
C ASP A 156 11.02 -19.12 -11.98
N GLY A 157 11.60 -18.19 -12.76
CA GLY A 157 12.96 -17.68 -12.59
C GLY A 157 13.10 -16.41 -11.74
N ASP A 158 12.00 -15.77 -11.32
CA ASP A 158 12.03 -14.54 -10.52
C ASP A 158 12.13 -14.86 -9.03
N VAL A 159 13.34 -15.17 -8.58
CA VAL A 159 13.64 -15.51 -7.17
C VAL A 159 13.21 -14.39 -6.22
N LEU A 160 13.39 -13.13 -6.62
CA LEU A 160 13.05 -11.98 -5.78
C LEU A 160 11.54 -11.82 -5.65
N GLY A 161 10.79 -11.94 -6.76
CA GLY A 161 9.33 -11.95 -6.75
C GLY A 161 8.78 -13.11 -5.92
N GLN A 162 9.36 -14.31 -6.01
CA GLN A 162 8.94 -15.47 -5.22
C GLN A 162 9.16 -15.25 -3.72
N LEU A 163 10.32 -14.72 -3.31
CA LEU A 163 10.57 -14.34 -1.92
C LEU A 163 9.58 -13.28 -1.44
N TYR A 164 9.30 -12.26 -2.26
CA TYR A 164 8.33 -11.21 -1.95
C TYR A 164 6.92 -11.80 -1.73
N ALA A 165 6.46 -12.69 -2.62
CA ALA A 165 5.15 -13.32 -2.47
C ALA A 165 5.04 -14.21 -1.22
N ARG A 166 6.13 -14.89 -0.85
CA ARG A 166 6.18 -15.63 0.41
C ARG A 166 6.08 -14.70 1.62
N ILE A 167 6.70 -13.52 1.58
CA ILE A 167 6.55 -12.48 2.62
C ILE A 167 5.12 -11.94 2.68
N LEU A 168 4.44 -11.77 1.55
CA LEU A 168 3.03 -11.39 1.54
C LEU A 168 2.12 -12.45 2.16
N ALA A 169 2.43 -13.73 1.92
CA ALA A 169 1.69 -14.86 2.48
C ALA A 169 1.98 -15.07 3.98
N ASP A 170 3.22 -14.87 4.40
CA ASP A 170 3.68 -14.94 5.78
C ASP A 170 4.45 -13.66 6.17
N PRO A 171 3.70 -12.58 6.47
CA PRO A 171 4.29 -11.30 6.82
C PRO A 171 4.85 -11.28 8.24
N ASP A 172 5.04 -12.41 8.93
CA ASP A 172 5.69 -12.44 10.25
C ASP A 172 7.07 -13.08 10.22
N SER A 173 7.39 -13.78 9.14
CA SER A 173 8.68 -14.44 9.01
C SER A 173 9.81 -13.42 8.89
N ASP A 174 10.60 -13.33 9.95
CA ASP A 174 11.87 -12.60 9.94
C ASP A 174 12.87 -13.32 9.02
N ASP A 175 12.85 -14.66 8.96
CA ASP A 175 13.70 -15.47 8.07
C ASP A 175 13.48 -15.15 6.60
N LEU A 176 12.23 -15.02 6.14
CA LEU A 176 11.93 -14.65 4.76
C LEU A 176 12.44 -13.24 4.42
N ARG A 177 12.38 -12.32 5.38
CA ARG A 177 12.86 -10.94 5.21
C ARG A 177 14.36 -10.87 5.17
N LEU A 178 15.05 -11.64 6.02
CA LEU A 178 16.51 -11.77 5.98
C LEU A 178 16.97 -12.41 4.67
N ALA A 179 16.28 -13.45 4.19
CA ALA A 179 16.55 -14.03 2.88
C ALA A 179 16.33 -13.03 1.74
N TYR A 180 15.29 -12.18 1.84
CA TYR A 180 15.06 -11.10 0.88
C TYR A 180 16.17 -10.02 0.95
N ALA A 181 16.64 -9.68 2.15
CA ALA A 181 17.77 -8.77 2.35
C ALA A 181 19.05 -9.31 1.71
N ASP A 182 19.31 -10.61 1.83
CA ASP A 182 20.44 -11.27 1.17
C ASP A 182 20.30 -11.22 -0.35
N ALA A 183 19.10 -11.46 -0.88
CA ALA A 183 18.84 -11.43 -2.32
C ALA A 183 19.00 -10.05 -2.97
N VAL A 184 18.80 -8.95 -2.23
CA VAL A 184 18.94 -7.58 -2.74
C VAL A 184 20.26 -6.92 -2.35
N ALA A 185 21.15 -7.59 -1.60
CA ALA A 185 22.32 -6.95 -1.00
C ALA A 185 23.30 -6.35 -2.03
N ASP A 186 23.46 -6.99 -3.18
CA ASP A 186 24.38 -6.53 -4.23
C ASP A 186 23.83 -5.32 -4.99
N GLU A 187 22.52 -5.30 -5.25
CA GLU A 187 21.85 -4.25 -6.02
C GLU A 187 21.43 -3.05 -5.14
N LEU A 188 20.99 -3.32 -3.91
CA LEU A 188 20.41 -2.36 -2.97
C LEU A 188 20.99 -2.56 -1.55
N PRO A 189 22.29 -2.28 -1.34
CA PRO A 189 22.98 -2.56 -0.08
C PRO A 189 22.38 -1.82 1.13
N ASP A 190 22.01 -0.55 0.96
CA ASP A 190 21.36 0.26 2.01
C ASP A 190 19.98 -0.31 2.40
N TYR A 191 19.24 -0.87 1.43
CA TYR A 191 17.94 -1.48 1.70
C TYR A 191 18.08 -2.82 2.42
N ALA A 192 19.05 -3.64 2.01
CA ALA A 192 19.40 -4.88 2.70
C ALA A 192 19.84 -4.61 4.15
N GLU A 193 20.67 -3.57 4.38
CA GLU A 193 21.08 -3.16 5.72
C GLU A 193 19.88 -2.71 6.56
N LEU A 194 18.96 -1.91 5.99
CA LEU A 194 17.75 -1.48 6.69
C LEU A 194 16.92 -2.67 7.17
N ILE A 195 16.67 -3.65 6.29
CA ILE A 195 15.89 -4.85 6.64
C ILE A 195 16.53 -5.54 7.85
N ARG A 196 17.85 -5.78 7.81
CA ARG A 196 18.58 -6.47 8.89
C ARG A 196 18.50 -5.70 10.20
N LEU A 197 18.72 -4.38 10.19
CA LEU A 197 18.64 -3.54 11.38
C LEU A 197 17.23 -3.50 11.97
N GLN A 198 16.18 -3.43 11.13
CA GLN A 198 14.80 -3.42 11.61
C GLN A 198 14.36 -4.79 12.14
N VAL A 199 14.86 -5.90 11.58
CA VAL A 199 14.67 -7.25 12.13
C VAL A 199 15.38 -7.38 13.47
N GLU A 200 16.66 -7.01 13.56
CA GLU A 200 17.43 -7.01 14.82
C GLU A 200 16.72 -6.17 15.89
N TYR A 201 16.30 -4.95 15.54
CA TYR A 201 15.54 -4.07 16.44
C TYR A 201 14.25 -4.74 16.95
N THR A 202 13.54 -5.46 16.07
CA THR A 202 12.33 -6.20 16.44
C THR A 202 12.66 -7.31 17.45
N VAL A 203 13.73 -8.08 17.22
CA VAL A 203 14.18 -9.13 18.15
C VAL A 203 14.60 -8.56 19.51
N LEU A 204 15.41 -7.51 19.53
CA LEU A 204 15.83 -6.85 20.78
C LEU A 204 14.63 -6.30 21.56
N ARG A 205 13.68 -5.65 20.87
CA ARG A 205 12.45 -5.15 21.51
C ARG A 205 11.59 -6.25 22.10
N ARG A 206 11.49 -7.40 21.44
CA ARG A 206 10.77 -8.59 21.94
C ARG A 206 11.42 -9.15 23.20
N ALA A 207 12.76 -9.20 23.24
CA ALA A 207 13.54 -9.56 24.43
C ALA A 207 13.48 -8.50 25.55
N GLY A 208 13.07 -7.27 25.24
CA GLY A 208 13.10 -6.14 26.18
C GLY A 208 14.47 -5.48 26.30
N ASP A 209 15.37 -5.75 25.35
CA ASP A 209 16.72 -5.22 25.31
C ASP A 209 16.77 -3.87 24.58
N PRO A 210 17.57 -2.91 25.06
CA PRO A 210 17.74 -1.62 24.39
C PRO A 210 18.55 -1.79 23.10
N ILE A 211 18.17 -1.05 22.06
CA ILE A 211 19.04 -0.87 20.89
C ILE A 211 20.07 0.23 21.20
N ASP A 212 21.30 0.02 20.75
CA ASP A 212 22.34 1.05 20.83
C ASP A 212 21.95 2.29 20.02
N GLN A 213 22.29 3.48 20.54
CA GLN A 213 21.96 4.77 19.94
C GLN A 213 22.51 4.92 18.51
N ASP A 214 23.70 4.40 18.22
CA ASP A 214 24.32 4.47 16.91
C ASP A 214 23.57 3.63 15.88
N ARG A 215 23.15 2.41 16.26
CA ARG A 215 22.32 1.54 15.40
C ARG A 215 20.97 2.18 15.12
N TRP A 216 20.35 2.79 16.13
CA TRP A 216 19.08 3.48 15.96
C TRP A 216 19.19 4.69 15.03
N GLN A 217 20.27 5.46 15.14
CA GLN A 217 20.55 6.58 14.22
C GLN A 217 20.78 6.09 12.79
N ARG A 218 21.56 5.02 12.60
CA ARG A 218 21.80 4.40 11.28
C ARG A 218 20.51 3.90 10.65
N MET A 219 19.67 3.20 11.41
CA MET A 219 18.36 2.73 10.95
C MET A 219 17.50 3.90 10.44
N ARG A 220 17.39 5.00 11.20
CA ARG A 220 16.60 6.17 10.75
C ARG A 220 17.19 6.89 9.55
N GLN A 221 18.51 6.88 9.40
CA GLN A 221 19.17 7.42 8.21
C GLN A 221 18.79 6.59 6.97
N LEU A 222 18.87 5.27 7.08
CA LEU A 222 18.52 4.34 6.01
C LEU A 222 17.03 4.41 5.65
N GLU A 223 16.13 4.46 6.64
CA GLU A 223 14.69 4.64 6.41
C GLU A 223 14.37 5.84 5.51
N ARG A 224 15.12 6.94 5.65
CA ARG A 224 14.97 8.13 4.80
C ARG A 224 15.57 7.94 3.41
N ALA A 225 16.69 7.21 3.31
CA ALA A 225 17.38 7.00 2.05
C ALA A 225 16.60 6.07 1.10
N VAL A 226 15.99 5.00 1.62
CA VAL A 226 15.38 3.94 0.79
C VAL A 226 13.90 4.16 0.47
N GLN A 227 13.32 5.31 0.83
CA GLN A 227 11.87 5.57 0.67
C GLN A 227 11.35 5.38 -0.77
N GLY A 228 12.20 5.52 -1.79
CA GLY A 228 11.88 5.29 -3.19
C GLY A 228 12.11 3.86 -3.70
N ASP A 229 12.87 3.04 -2.97
CA ASP A 229 13.30 1.70 -3.39
C ASP A 229 12.37 0.58 -2.90
N ILE A 230 11.48 0.90 -1.95
CA ILE A 230 10.48 -0.02 -1.40
C ILE A 230 9.27 -0.07 -2.33
N ALA A 231 9.43 -0.76 -3.46
CA ALA A 231 8.38 -1.04 -4.42
C ALA A 231 7.94 -2.52 -4.38
N PRO A 232 6.66 -2.83 -4.63
CA PRO A 232 6.17 -4.20 -4.75
C PRO A 232 6.90 -4.90 -5.91
N ARG A 233 7.48 -6.07 -5.64
CA ARG A 233 8.17 -6.88 -6.66
C ARG A 233 7.27 -7.91 -7.31
N ASN A 234 6.03 -8.03 -6.86
CA ASN A 234 5.04 -8.95 -7.39
C ASN A 234 4.21 -8.32 -8.54
N GLY A 235 4.54 -7.11 -8.98
CA GLY A 235 3.81 -6.43 -10.06
C GLY A 235 2.38 -5.97 -9.69
N THR A 236 1.95 -6.15 -8.43
CA THR A 236 0.68 -5.60 -7.96
C THR A 236 0.74 -4.08 -8.03
N PRO A 237 -0.22 -3.44 -8.72
CA PRO A 237 -0.25 -2.00 -8.76
C PRO A 237 -0.65 -1.40 -7.41
N LEU A 238 0.27 -0.64 -6.80
CA LEU A 238 -0.01 0.11 -5.58
C LEU A 238 -0.35 1.57 -5.86
N PRO A 239 -1.12 2.21 -4.96
CA PRO A 239 -1.19 3.67 -4.93
C PRO A 239 0.20 4.29 -4.75
N ARG A 240 0.38 5.55 -5.15
CA ARG A 240 1.68 6.21 -5.04
C ARG A 240 2.08 6.37 -3.56
N PRO A 241 3.39 6.38 -3.23
CA PRO A 241 3.84 6.54 -1.86
C PRO A 241 3.29 7.77 -1.12
N GLY A 242 3.05 8.89 -1.83
CA GLY A 242 2.45 10.10 -1.25
C GLY A 242 0.96 9.97 -0.92
N GLN A 243 0.23 9.08 -1.60
CA GLN A 243 -1.19 8.84 -1.34
C GLN A 243 -1.44 7.85 -0.22
N MET A 244 -0.49 6.95 0.05
CA MET A 244 -0.52 6.03 1.20
C MET A 244 -0.22 6.75 2.53
N GLY A 245 -0.24 8.09 2.51
CA GLY A 245 0.09 8.96 3.62
C GLY A 245 1.59 9.18 3.78
N GLU A 246 1.95 10.40 4.14
CA GLU A 246 3.33 10.76 4.50
C GLU A 246 3.80 10.00 5.76
N ASN A 247 2.86 9.55 6.59
CA ASN A 247 3.09 8.81 7.83
C ASN A 247 3.12 7.28 7.66
N ARG A 248 3.30 6.77 6.43
CA ARG A 248 3.52 5.33 6.20
C ARG A 248 4.75 4.86 6.99
N GLN A 249 4.67 3.68 7.59
CA GLN A 249 5.78 3.10 8.34
C GLN A 249 6.33 1.87 7.64
N VAL A 250 7.64 1.91 7.43
CA VAL A 250 8.42 0.77 6.98
C VAL A 250 8.83 -0.01 8.22
N LYS A 251 8.46 -1.28 8.30
CA LYS A 251 8.94 -2.21 9.34
C LYS A 251 9.54 -3.43 8.68
N ARG A 252 10.67 -3.86 9.22
CA ARG A 252 11.46 -5.01 8.74
C ARG A 252 11.67 -4.96 7.21
N GLY A 253 11.83 -3.75 6.66
CA GLY A 253 11.99 -3.45 5.23
C GLY A 253 10.74 -3.15 4.43
N PHE A 254 9.54 -3.46 4.91
CA PHE A 254 8.33 -3.40 4.10
C PHE A 254 7.35 -2.36 4.64
N ILE A 255 6.50 -1.82 3.76
CA ILE A 255 5.39 -0.97 4.19
C ILE A 255 4.39 -1.87 4.91
N GLU A 256 4.43 -1.85 6.24
CA GLU A 256 3.53 -2.64 7.07
C GLU A 256 2.42 -1.80 7.67
N LEU A 257 2.54 -0.47 7.60
CA LEU A 257 1.51 0.42 8.11
C LEU A 257 1.35 1.66 7.25
N VAL A 258 0.10 2.06 7.04
CA VAL A 258 -0.27 3.27 6.28
C VAL A 258 -1.22 4.14 7.10
N ALA A 259 -1.25 5.43 6.80
CA ALA A 259 -2.17 6.39 7.40
C ALA A 259 -2.93 7.11 6.29
N VAL A 260 -4.22 6.80 6.15
CA VAL A 260 -5.04 7.20 5.00
C VAL A 260 -6.45 7.54 5.45
N ASP A 261 -7.20 8.25 4.62
CA ASP A 261 -8.63 8.45 4.86
C ASP A 261 -9.46 7.20 4.49
N ALA A 262 -10.65 7.11 5.06
CA ALA A 262 -11.59 6.01 4.88
C ALA A 262 -11.92 5.74 3.41
N ASP A 263 -12.17 6.81 2.65
CA ASP A 263 -12.58 6.71 1.26
C ASP A 263 -11.45 6.16 0.38
N PHE A 264 -10.22 6.61 0.61
CA PHE A 264 -9.03 6.05 -0.02
C PHE A 264 -8.85 4.58 0.34
N PHE A 265 -8.99 4.21 1.61
CA PHE A 265 -8.86 2.82 2.05
C PHE A 265 -9.93 1.92 1.40
N PHE A 266 -11.19 2.35 1.38
CA PHE A 266 -12.29 1.60 0.76
C PHE A 266 -12.07 1.32 -0.73
N ARG A 267 -11.37 2.22 -1.43
CA ARG A 267 -11.05 2.06 -2.86
C ARG A 267 -9.82 1.20 -3.14
N ASN A 268 -8.91 1.03 -2.17
CA ASN A 268 -7.58 0.47 -2.43
C ASN A 268 -7.16 -0.66 -1.47
N ALA A 269 -8.01 -1.06 -0.52
CA ALA A 269 -7.65 -2.05 0.51
C ALA A 269 -7.21 -3.38 -0.10
N ASP A 270 -7.91 -3.87 -1.12
CA ASP A 270 -7.57 -5.07 -1.88
C ASP A 270 -6.18 -4.99 -2.50
N ARG A 271 -5.87 -3.90 -3.18
CA ARG A 271 -4.58 -3.64 -3.84
C ARG A 271 -3.45 -3.53 -2.85
N MET A 272 -3.64 -2.78 -1.77
CA MET A 272 -2.63 -2.63 -0.73
C MET A 272 -2.35 -3.98 -0.07
N ILE A 273 -3.38 -4.74 0.33
CA ILE A 273 -3.18 -6.05 0.94
C ILE A 273 -2.57 -7.08 -0.03
N ALA A 274 -2.84 -6.97 -1.32
CA ALA A 274 -2.25 -7.84 -2.34
C ALA A 274 -0.79 -7.48 -2.68
N GLY A 275 -0.42 -6.21 -2.55
CA GLY A 275 0.88 -5.70 -2.98
C GLY A 275 1.90 -5.44 -1.87
N ILE A 276 1.45 -5.24 -0.62
CA ILE A 276 2.34 -5.02 0.54
C ILE A 276 1.92 -5.89 1.73
N PRO A 277 2.86 -6.26 2.62
CA PRO A 277 2.57 -7.00 3.84
C PRO A 277 1.92 -6.07 4.89
N LEU A 278 0.80 -5.44 4.55
CA LEU A 278 0.10 -4.47 5.39
C LEU A 278 -0.44 -5.15 6.66
N ARG A 279 -0.04 -4.63 7.82
CA ARG A 279 -0.41 -5.10 9.15
C ARG A 279 -1.22 -4.07 9.93
N GLY A 280 -1.01 -2.79 9.67
CA GLY A 280 -1.62 -1.71 10.42
C GLY A 280 -2.20 -0.62 9.53
N VAL A 281 -3.33 -0.05 9.93
CA VAL A 281 -3.90 1.11 9.24
C VAL A 281 -4.35 2.15 10.26
N TYR A 282 -3.91 3.39 10.08
CA TYR A 282 -4.58 4.56 10.68
C TYR A 282 -5.62 5.05 9.69
N LEU A 283 -6.87 5.08 10.11
CA LEU A 283 -7.97 5.62 9.33
C LEU A 283 -8.45 6.94 9.91
N SER A 284 -8.61 7.93 9.04
CA SER A 284 -9.38 9.15 9.32
C SER A 284 -10.70 9.11 8.54
N GLY A 285 -11.68 9.91 8.97
CA GLY A 285 -12.96 10.03 8.26
C GLY A 285 -13.90 8.82 8.40
N ILE A 286 -13.64 7.91 9.34
CA ILE A 286 -14.62 6.89 9.74
C ILE A 286 -15.67 7.56 10.65
N THR A 287 -16.95 7.26 10.41
CA THR A 287 -18.10 7.79 11.16
C THR A 287 -19.07 6.66 11.48
N GLU A 288 -20.04 6.92 12.35
CA GLU A 288 -21.13 5.97 12.63
C GLU A 288 -21.85 5.50 11.34
N GLU A 289 -22.00 6.38 10.34
CA GLU A 289 -22.68 6.08 9.08
C GLU A 289 -21.89 5.12 8.16
N ASN A 290 -20.55 5.21 8.16
CA ASN A 290 -19.72 4.45 7.23
C ASN A 290 -18.94 3.30 7.86
N VAL A 291 -18.91 3.16 9.19
CA VAL A 291 -18.20 2.07 9.88
C VAL A 291 -18.72 0.69 9.50
N GLY A 292 -20.00 0.57 9.11
CA GLY A 292 -20.55 -0.67 8.55
C GLY A 292 -19.87 -1.12 7.25
N ARG A 293 -19.42 -0.17 6.41
CA ARG A 293 -18.61 -0.48 5.22
C ARG A 293 -17.24 -1.02 5.62
N LEU A 294 -16.59 -0.40 6.61
CA LEU A 294 -15.33 -0.89 7.16
C LEU A 294 -15.49 -2.32 7.70
N ALA A 295 -16.53 -2.57 8.49
CA ALA A 295 -16.85 -3.88 9.07
C ALA A 295 -17.05 -4.99 8.00
N ALA A 296 -17.49 -4.62 6.80
CA ALA A 296 -17.74 -5.56 5.70
C ALA A 296 -16.48 -5.91 4.89
N ILE A 297 -15.34 -5.27 5.13
CA ILE A 297 -14.10 -5.46 4.33
C ILE A 297 -13.37 -6.74 4.75
N PRO A 298 -13.26 -7.76 3.88
CA PRO A 298 -12.57 -9.01 4.21
C PRO A 298 -11.08 -8.85 4.54
N GLN A 299 -10.46 -7.80 4.00
CA GLN A 299 -9.06 -7.45 4.18
C GLN A 299 -8.70 -7.19 5.64
N LEU A 300 -9.68 -6.83 6.50
CA LEU A 300 -9.45 -6.69 7.94
C LEU A 300 -8.91 -7.98 8.58
N SER A 301 -9.21 -9.15 7.99
CA SER A 301 -8.74 -10.46 8.49
C SER A 301 -7.23 -10.65 8.45
N ARG A 302 -6.49 -9.76 7.76
CA ARG A 302 -5.02 -9.76 7.70
C ARG A 302 -4.38 -8.68 8.56
N LEU A 303 -5.16 -7.72 9.05
CA LEU A 303 -4.65 -6.62 9.87
C LEU A 303 -4.47 -7.07 11.32
N ARG A 304 -3.41 -6.55 11.93
CA ARG A 304 -3.11 -6.64 13.37
C ARG A 304 -3.40 -5.35 14.11
N GLY A 305 -3.32 -4.22 13.43
CA GLY A 305 -3.49 -2.90 14.02
C GLY A 305 -4.53 -2.06 13.28
N LEU A 306 -5.46 -1.48 14.01
CA LEU A 306 -6.40 -0.50 13.47
C LEU A 306 -6.47 0.68 14.41
N ALA A 307 -6.27 1.88 13.88
CA ALA A 307 -6.43 3.10 14.64
C ALA A 307 -7.51 3.98 14.02
N LEU A 308 -8.51 4.29 14.82
CA LEU A 308 -9.66 5.13 14.48
C LEU A 308 -9.62 6.44 15.27
N TRP A 309 -8.44 6.91 15.68
CA TRP A 309 -8.29 8.10 16.52
C TRP A 309 -9.07 9.29 15.93
N GLY A 310 -9.95 9.89 16.73
CA GLY A 310 -10.76 11.03 16.28
C GLY A 310 -11.89 10.71 15.28
N CYS A 311 -12.21 9.43 15.05
CA CYS A 311 -13.33 9.01 14.20
C CYS A 311 -14.61 8.87 15.03
N PRO A 312 -15.65 9.71 14.84
CA PRO A 312 -16.84 9.72 15.67
C PRO A 312 -17.78 8.54 15.32
N ILE A 313 -17.44 7.34 15.81
CA ILE A 313 -18.25 6.14 15.59
C ILE A 313 -19.29 5.90 16.70
N GLY A 314 -19.02 6.37 17.92
CA GLY A 314 -19.89 6.16 19.08
C GLY A 314 -20.12 4.67 19.43
N ASP A 315 -20.88 4.44 20.50
CA ASP A 315 -21.14 3.07 20.99
C ASP A 315 -21.92 2.23 19.96
N ALA A 316 -22.82 2.84 19.20
CA ALA A 316 -23.59 2.17 18.15
C ALA A 316 -22.69 1.74 16.99
N GLY A 317 -21.83 2.64 16.50
CA GLY A 317 -20.85 2.33 15.45
C GLY A 317 -19.84 1.28 15.90
N LEU A 318 -19.40 1.29 17.17
CA LEU A 318 -18.54 0.23 17.70
C LEU A 318 -19.25 -1.13 17.73
N ARG A 319 -20.53 -1.22 18.13
CA ARG A 319 -21.28 -2.48 18.06
C ARG A 319 -21.39 -3.00 16.62
N THR A 320 -21.64 -2.10 15.66
CA THR A 320 -21.62 -2.43 14.23
C THR A 320 -20.25 -2.95 13.80
N PHE A 321 -19.17 -2.27 14.18
CA PHE A 321 -17.81 -2.71 13.89
C PHE A 321 -17.52 -4.11 14.47
N LEU A 322 -17.92 -4.35 15.72
CA LEU A 322 -17.77 -5.63 16.42
C LEU A 322 -18.63 -6.76 15.83
N SER A 323 -19.54 -6.49 14.90
CA SER A 323 -20.26 -7.52 14.15
C SER A 323 -19.47 -8.07 12.95
N SER A 324 -18.32 -7.46 12.64
CA SER A 324 -17.46 -7.89 11.52
C SER A 324 -16.87 -9.29 11.79
N PRO A 325 -17.00 -10.23 10.83
CA PRO A 325 -16.38 -11.56 10.94
C PRO A 325 -14.88 -11.53 10.63
N TYR A 326 -14.32 -10.38 10.27
CA TYR A 326 -12.96 -10.25 9.74
C TYR A 326 -11.98 -9.66 10.77
N LEU A 327 -12.36 -9.51 12.03
CA LEU A 327 -11.49 -8.92 13.06
C LEU A 327 -10.61 -9.94 13.79
N THR A 328 -10.58 -11.18 13.30
CA THR A 328 -10.05 -12.34 14.03
C THR A 328 -8.56 -12.25 14.37
N ARG A 329 -7.78 -11.46 13.62
CA ARG A 329 -6.33 -11.28 13.81
C ARG A 329 -5.95 -9.91 14.38
N LEU A 330 -6.93 -9.07 14.70
CA LEU A 330 -6.66 -7.74 15.22
C LEU A 330 -6.14 -7.83 16.65
N ARG A 331 -4.94 -7.31 16.88
CA ARG A 331 -4.23 -7.34 18.16
C ARG A 331 -4.22 -6.00 18.86
N TRP A 332 -4.31 -4.92 18.08
CA TRP A 332 -4.35 -3.55 18.57
C TRP A 332 -5.49 -2.76 17.93
N LEU A 333 -6.23 -2.07 18.78
CA LEU A 333 -7.30 -1.15 18.39
C LEU A 333 -7.17 0.19 19.12
N ASN A 334 -7.04 1.30 18.40
CA ASN A 334 -7.10 2.64 18.98
C ASN A 334 -8.49 3.26 18.74
N LEU A 335 -9.19 3.58 19.84
CA LEU A 335 -10.51 4.20 19.91
C LEU A 335 -10.50 5.53 20.68
N GLU A 336 -9.35 6.17 20.86
CA GLU A 336 -9.30 7.50 21.46
C GLU A 336 -10.06 8.52 20.62
N LYS A 337 -10.80 9.40 21.29
CA LYS A 337 -11.60 10.47 20.69
C LYS A 337 -12.65 9.97 19.69
N THR A 338 -13.19 8.78 19.92
CA THR A 338 -14.20 8.18 19.03
C THR A 338 -15.64 8.30 19.53
N GLY A 339 -15.84 8.94 20.69
CA GLY A 339 -17.15 9.09 21.34
C GLY A 339 -17.63 7.82 22.03
N ILE A 340 -16.72 6.88 22.32
CA ILE A 340 -17.01 5.65 23.06
C ILE A 340 -17.19 5.96 24.53
N THR A 341 -18.24 5.40 25.12
CA THR A 341 -18.54 5.53 26.54
C THR A 341 -18.22 4.23 27.28
N VAL A 342 -18.43 4.19 28.59
CA VAL A 342 -18.35 2.97 29.41
C VAL A 342 -19.21 1.84 28.82
N ALA A 343 -20.38 2.15 28.26
CA ALA A 343 -21.25 1.14 27.65
C ALA A 343 -20.66 0.53 26.37
N GLY A 344 -19.88 1.29 25.61
CA GLY A 344 -19.12 0.79 24.46
C GLY A 344 -17.92 -0.05 24.88
N VAL A 345 -17.20 0.35 25.94
CA VAL A 345 -16.10 -0.46 26.53
C VAL A 345 -16.63 -1.80 27.05
N GLU A 346 -17.78 -1.81 27.73
CA GLU A 346 -18.45 -3.05 28.16
C GLU A 346 -18.80 -3.95 26.97
N ALA A 347 -19.29 -3.37 25.86
CA ALA A 347 -19.59 -4.09 24.64
C ALA A 347 -18.32 -4.69 24.01
N LEU A 348 -17.22 -3.94 23.99
CA LEU A 348 -15.92 -4.42 23.52
C LEU A 348 -15.41 -5.59 24.38
N ALA A 349 -15.52 -5.50 25.71
CA ALA A 349 -15.11 -6.56 26.62
C ALA A 349 -15.96 -7.84 26.46
N ALA A 350 -17.26 -7.68 26.18
CA ALA A 350 -18.16 -8.80 25.94
C ALA A 350 -17.97 -9.47 24.57
N SER A 351 -17.45 -8.75 23.57
CA SER A 351 -17.37 -9.22 22.18
C SER A 351 -16.38 -10.36 21.97
N GLU A 352 -16.78 -11.37 21.19
CA GLU A 352 -15.94 -12.49 20.75
C GLU A 352 -15.30 -12.28 19.37
N ALA A 353 -15.62 -11.18 18.68
CA ALA A 353 -15.12 -10.90 17.33
C ALA A 353 -13.60 -10.64 17.26
N LEU A 354 -12.98 -10.36 18.42
CA LEU A 354 -11.61 -9.90 18.58
C LEU A 354 -10.80 -10.84 19.49
N PRO A 355 -10.64 -12.14 19.13
CA PRO A 355 -10.02 -13.13 20.01
C PRO A 355 -8.54 -12.89 20.28
N GLU A 356 -7.81 -12.28 19.33
CA GLU A 356 -6.38 -11.95 19.47
C GLU A 356 -6.12 -10.53 20.03
N LEU A 357 -7.16 -9.80 20.45
CA LEU A 357 -7.00 -8.42 20.90
C LEU A 357 -6.25 -8.35 22.23
N GLY A 358 -5.00 -7.92 22.15
CA GLY A 358 -4.09 -7.77 23.28
C GLY A 358 -3.98 -6.35 23.80
N TYR A 359 -4.35 -5.33 23.00
CA TYR A 359 -4.22 -3.95 23.41
C TYR A 359 -5.30 -3.03 22.82
N VAL A 360 -5.84 -2.16 23.69
CA VAL A 360 -6.82 -1.15 23.30
C VAL A 360 -6.39 0.19 23.87
N THR A 361 -6.30 1.20 23.01
CA THR A 361 -6.14 2.59 23.44
C THR A 361 -7.52 3.25 23.49
N LEU A 362 -7.86 3.80 24.65
CA LEU A 362 -9.15 4.43 24.97
C LEU A 362 -8.89 5.82 25.56
N ASP A 363 -9.90 6.68 25.54
CA ASP A 363 -9.80 7.99 26.18
C ASP A 363 -9.50 7.85 27.68
N ARG A 364 -8.61 8.73 28.18
CA ARG A 364 -8.11 8.67 29.57
C ARG A 364 -9.22 8.76 30.62
N ASP A 365 -10.29 9.50 30.33
CA ASP A 365 -11.43 9.70 31.21
C ASP A 365 -12.30 8.44 31.40
N LEU A 366 -12.21 7.46 30.50
CA LEU A 366 -12.86 6.15 30.69
C LEU A 366 -12.20 5.33 31.80
N ASN A 367 -10.97 5.67 32.19
CA ASN A 367 -10.22 5.04 33.28
C ASN A 367 -10.35 3.50 33.26
N VAL A 368 -9.95 2.86 32.17
CA VAL A 368 -10.01 1.39 31.98
C VAL A 368 -8.64 0.75 32.18
N ASN A 369 -7.59 1.43 31.72
CA ASN A 369 -6.21 0.98 31.88
C ASN A 369 -5.65 1.47 33.22
N PRO A 370 -4.67 0.77 33.81
CA PRO A 370 -4.01 1.23 35.02
C PRO A 370 -3.25 2.54 34.80
N GLU A 371 -3.34 3.49 35.73
CA GLU A 371 -2.56 4.72 35.70
C GLU A 371 -1.20 4.50 36.36
N LEU A 372 -0.13 4.87 35.64
CA LEU A 372 1.24 4.90 36.17
C LEU A 372 1.46 6.25 36.87
N HIS A 373 1.85 6.20 38.13
CA HIS A 373 2.26 7.36 38.90
C HIS A 373 3.77 7.42 38.92
N PHE A 374 4.33 8.56 38.52
CA PHE A 374 5.76 8.86 38.60
C PHE A 374 5.98 9.93 39.68
N ASP A 375 7.09 9.84 40.40
CA ASP A 375 7.48 10.89 41.34
C ASP A 375 8.06 12.12 40.62
N TRP A 376 8.48 13.12 41.40
CA TRP A 376 9.02 14.37 40.88
C TRP A 376 10.37 14.22 40.16
N ALA A 377 10.98 13.04 40.20
CA ALA A 377 12.22 12.70 39.50
C ALA A 377 11.97 11.80 38.27
N ASP A 378 10.72 11.72 37.78
CA ASP A 378 10.28 10.81 36.72
C ASP A 378 10.57 9.32 37.03
N THR A 379 10.71 8.99 38.32
CA THR A 379 10.90 7.61 38.76
C THR A 379 9.54 6.98 39.00
N PHE A 380 9.34 5.74 38.53
CA PHE A 380 8.09 5.00 38.74
C PHE A 380 7.80 4.87 40.25
N ALA A 381 6.67 5.42 40.68
CA ALA A 381 6.27 5.47 42.09
C ALA A 381 5.25 4.38 42.43
N ASP A 382 4.16 4.27 41.65
CA ASP A 382 3.11 3.26 41.87
C ASP A 382 2.23 3.11 40.61
N LEU A 383 1.34 2.12 40.61
CA LEU A 383 0.32 1.92 39.59
C LEU A 383 -1.05 1.78 40.26
N SER A 384 -1.99 2.68 39.95
CA SER A 384 -3.38 2.56 40.42
C SER A 384 -4.21 1.84 39.38
N GLU A 385 -4.70 0.64 39.75
CA GLU A 385 -5.62 -0.11 38.90
C GLU A 385 -6.98 0.57 38.84
N SER A 386 -7.59 0.60 37.65
CA SER A 386 -8.89 1.24 37.50
C SER A 386 -10.02 0.31 37.95
N HIS A 387 -11.03 0.90 38.61
CA HIS A 387 -12.17 0.13 39.12
C HIS A 387 -12.95 -0.55 37.99
N LEU A 388 -13.18 0.16 36.88
CA LEU A 388 -13.88 -0.38 35.71
C LEU A 388 -13.06 -1.48 35.03
N GLY A 389 -11.76 -1.27 34.83
CA GLY A 389 -10.86 -2.28 34.24
C GLY A 389 -10.84 -3.58 35.02
N GLN A 390 -10.73 -3.50 36.36
CA GLN A 390 -10.81 -4.67 37.23
C GLN A 390 -12.17 -5.39 37.16
N GLN A 391 -13.28 -4.64 37.18
CA GLN A 391 -14.62 -5.23 37.08
C GLN A 391 -14.78 -5.98 35.76
N LEU A 392 -14.37 -5.38 34.66
CA LEU A 392 -14.43 -6.00 33.34
C LEU A 392 -13.48 -7.20 33.26
N ALA A 393 -12.26 -7.12 33.78
CA ALA A 393 -11.29 -8.23 33.75
C ALA A 393 -11.72 -9.44 34.58
N ARG A 394 -12.54 -9.23 35.63
CA ARG A 394 -13.17 -10.31 36.42
C ARG A 394 -14.35 -10.93 35.70
N ARG A 395 -15.10 -10.14 34.92
CA ARG A 395 -16.30 -10.59 34.20
C ARG A 395 -15.97 -11.22 32.85
N TYR A 396 -14.96 -10.71 32.17
CA TYR A 396 -14.55 -11.07 30.84
C TYR A 396 -13.06 -11.41 30.83
N ASP A 397 -12.73 -12.61 30.39
CA ASP A 397 -11.35 -13.08 30.27
C ASP A 397 -10.71 -12.55 28.98
N ARG A 398 -10.39 -11.25 28.96
CA ARG A 398 -9.77 -10.58 27.80
C ARG A 398 -8.33 -10.17 28.12
N ALA A 399 -7.40 -10.50 27.22
CA ALA A 399 -5.99 -10.17 27.37
C ALA A 399 -5.75 -8.66 27.50
N TRP A 400 -6.42 -7.85 26.68
CA TRP A 400 -6.26 -6.39 26.68
C TRP A 400 -6.69 -5.69 27.98
N LEU A 401 -7.57 -6.29 28.79
CA LEU A 401 -7.97 -5.75 30.10
C LEU A 401 -6.91 -5.96 31.19
N ARG A 402 -5.93 -6.83 30.95
CA ARG A 402 -4.85 -7.17 31.89
C ARG A 402 -3.51 -6.54 31.50
N TRP A 403 -3.49 -5.83 30.37
CA TRP A 403 -2.27 -5.24 29.85
C TRP A 403 -1.76 -4.13 30.77
N ARG A 404 -0.43 -4.08 30.96
CA ARG A 404 0.25 -3.01 31.70
C ARG A 404 1.26 -2.30 30.78
N PRO A 405 1.24 -0.95 30.72
CA PRO A 405 2.23 -0.24 29.93
C PRO A 405 3.61 -0.46 30.53
N LYS A 406 4.55 -0.97 29.71
CA LYS A 406 5.98 -0.98 30.07
C LYS A 406 6.66 0.35 29.75
N TYR A 407 6.17 1.13 28.77
CA TYR A 407 6.69 2.44 28.38
C TYR A 407 5.59 3.27 27.70
N TYR A 408 5.48 4.57 28.01
CA TYR A 408 4.50 5.52 27.45
C TYR A 408 4.88 6.04 26.05
N ASP A 409 6.07 5.69 25.55
CA ASP A 409 6.57 6.22 24.29
C ASP A 409 6.01 5.45 23.10
N SER A 410 4.86 5.93 22.64
CA SER A 410 4.39 6.06 21.26
C SER A 410 2.95 5.55 21.08
N LEU A 411 2.07 6.50 20.78
CA LEU A 411 0.68 6.34 20.33
C LEU A 411 0.55 5.63 18.97
N GLY A 412 1.60 4.95 18.51
CA GLY A 412 1.63 4.29 17.22
C GLY A 412 1.95 2.81 17.38
N TRP A 413 1.09 1.95 16.83
CA TRP A 413 1.28 0.52 16.58
C TRP A 413 2.63 -0.05 17.05
N ASP A 414 2.62 -0.82 18.15
CA ASP A 414 3.83 -1.39 18.73
C ASP A 414 4.09 -2.81 18.16
N PRO A 415 5.25 -3.05 17.51
CA PRO A 415 5.64 -4.38 17.05
C PRO A 415 5.77 -5.45 18.15
N ARG A 416 5.85 -5.06 19.43
CA ARG A 416 5.82 -6.02 20.57
C ARG A 416 4.56 -6.88 20.61
N PHE A 417 3.48 -6.49 19.90
CA PHE A 417 2.25 -7.27 19.82
C PHE A 417 2.28 -8.38 18.78
N ASP A 418 3.40 -8.57 18.08
CA ASP A 418 3.62 -9.76 17.24
C ASP A 418 3.73 -11.06 18.09
N GLU A 419 3.86 -10.98 19.42
CA GLU A 419 4.19 -12.11 20.31
C GLU A 419 3.17 -12.48 21.40
N VAL A 420 1.96 -11.91 21.42
CA VAL A 420 0.92 -12.40 22.36
C VAL A 420 0.17 -13.58 21.77
#